data_AF-A0A819DHD9-F1
#
_entry.id   AF-A0A819DHD9-F1
#
_cell.length_a   1.000
_cell.length_b   1.000
_cell.length_c   1.000
_cell.angle_alpha   90.00
_cell.angle_beta   90.00
_cell.angle_gamma   90.00
#
_symmetry.space_group_name_H-M   'P 1'
#
loop_
_entity.id
_entity.type
_entity.pdbx_description
1 polymer ?
#
loop_
_entity_poly.entity_id
_entity_poly.type
_entity_poly.pdbx_seq_one_letter_code
_entity_poly.pdbx_strand_id
1 'polypeptide(L)'
;MNIESYDYIEYLPTRDCNKKYNLYLLYLTRPKNSSKNYSVKIDVFNQVTLTYRASWIFSIQFAFLSVYRLPVLLKMPVSIMQSIGKHCWPSCIHGQCLSYINNQNLTYCHCESGWSGVQCHIKHTCDCALGSLCISNSICLCPTGRFGHRCHLTQLSCESQPCLNDGQCILEDIRYRHPNHNRSMCICRQGYAGNRCEYRQNQTEIDFSFDDLETIPSFLLIHLILVEENAQPKRTSLMKKIQFDESSTKILTSVIFHMAFAQILNNYYLIIVRENAIIFEQISAKLIPPYRCQSILELFDEIFSNQHLLKRIKYYHIPCQ
;
A
#
# COMPACT_ATOMS: atom_id res chain seq x y z
N MET A 1 -29.70 -9.45 4.70
CA MET A 1 -29.58 -8.10 5.27
C MET A 1 -30.22 -7.16 4.28
N ASN A 2 -31.09 -6.25 4.74
CA ASN A 2 -31.59 -5.17 3.90
C ASN A 2 -30.57 -4.03 3.94
N ILE A 3 -30.17 -3.52 2.78
CA ILE A 3 -29.19 -2.43 2.70
C ILE A 3 -29.97 -1.11 2.83
N GLU A 4 -29.74 -0.38 3.91
CA GLU A 4 -30.41 0.90 4.17
C GLU A 4 -29.74 2.05 3.40
N SER A 5 -28.42 2.07 3.37
CA SER A 5 -27.62 3.03 2.63
C SER A 5 -26.28 2.41 2.34
N TYR A 6 -25.68 2.82 1.22
CA TYR A 6 -24.35 2.41 0.83
C TYR A 6 -23.59 3.61 0.29
N ASP A 7 -22.27 3.53 0.39
CA ASP A 7 -21.35 4.42 -0.26
C ASP A 7 -20.06 3.63 -0.52
N TYR A 8 -19.22 4.12 -1.42
CA TYR A 8 -17.98 3.44 -1.80
C TYR A 8 -16.89 4.46 -2.05
N ILE A 9 -15.64 4.04 -1.93
CA ILE A 9 -14.45 4.83 -2.27
C ILE A 9 -13.52 4.00 -3.14
N GLU A 10 -12.83 4.65 -4.06
CA GLU A 10 -11.69 4.04 -4.76
C GLU A 10 -10.41 4.34 -3.99
N TYR A 11 -9.68 3.29 -3.61
CA TYR A 11 -8.45 3.39 -2.85
C TYR A 11 -7.27 2.86 -3.65
N LEU A 12 -6.25 3.70 -3.77
CA LEU A 12 -4.98 3.31 -4.36
C LEU A 12 -3.84 3.51 -3.33
N PRO A 13 -3.09 2.46 -2.95
CA PRO A 13 -2.04 2.58 -1.93
C PRO A 13 -1.02 3.69 -2.19
N THR A 14 -0.58 3.87 -3.43
CA THR A 14 0.43 4.89 -3.79
C THR A 14 -0.07 6.32 -3.66
N ARG A 15 -1.38 6.55 -3.80
CA ARG A 15 -2.01 7.89 -3.75
C ARG A 15 -2.62 8.20 -2.39
N ASP A 16 -3.20 7.18 -1.74
CA ASP A 16 -4.18 7.36 -0.68
C ASP A 16 -3.74 6.83 0.69
N CYS A 17 -2.53 6.28 0.82
CA CYS A 17 -2.02 5.70 2.08
C CYS A 17 -2.18 6.63 3.30
N ASN A 18 -1.96 7.93 3.12
CA ASN A 18 -2.04 8.93 4.20
C ASN A 18 -3.37 9.69 4.24
N LYS A 19 -4.32 9.36 3.37
CA LYS A 19 -5.61 10.06 3.30
C LYS A 19 -6.61 9.48 4.30
N LYS A 20 -7.48 10.36 4.81
CA LYS A 20 -8.62 9.99 5.65
C LYS A 20 -9.90 10.21 4.84
N TYR A 21 -10.77 9.21 4.86
CA TYR A 21 -12.05 9.25 4.16
C TYR A 21 -13.19 9.44 5.14
N ASN A 22 -14.10 10.36 4.82
CA ASN A 22 -15.31 10.60 5.58
C ASN A 22 -16.51 10.20 4.72
N LEU A 23 -17.29 9.24 5.21
CA LEU A 23 -18.46 8.68 4.55
C LEU A 23 -19.69 8.94 5.42
N TYR A 24 -20.80 9.33 4.81
CA TYR A 24 -22.04 9.63 5.52
C TYR A 24 -23.15 8.69 5.05
N LEU A 25 -23.50 7.72 5.90
CA LEU A 25 -24.60 6.80 5.64
C LEU A 25 -25.87 7.32 6.30
N LEU A 26 -26.96 7.39 5.53
CA LEU A 26 -28.25 7.90 5.99
C LEU A 26 -29.25 6.75 6.13
N TYR A 27 -30.07 6.77 7.19
CA TYR A 27 -31.18 5.82 7.31
C TYR A 27 -32.30 6.18 6.32
N LEU A 28 -32.94 5.17 5.71
CA LEU A 28 -34.06 5.36 4.79
C LEU A 28 -35.25 6.05 5.47
N THR A 29 -35.51 5.69 6.73
CA THR A 29 -36.59 6.26 7.53
C THR A 29 -36.07 7.12 8.68
N ARG A 30 -36.73 8.26 8.90
CA ARG A 30 -36.51 9.15 10.06
C ARG A 30 -37.83 9.32 10.83
N PRO A 31 -37.90 8.99 12.14
CA PRO A 31 -36.82 8.49 12.99
C PRO A 31 -36.46 7.02 12.71
N LYS A 32 -35.25 6.63 13.14
CA LYS A 32 -34.72 5.27 13.01
C LYS A 32 -35.57 4.26 13.78
N ASN A 33 -35.69 3.04 13.26
CA ASN A 33 -36.45 1.97 13.91
C ASN A 33 -35.64 1.36 15.07
N SER A 34 -36.06 1.57 16.31
CA SER A 34 -35.37 1.09 17.52
C SER A 34 -35.42 -0.44 17.71
N SER A 35 -36.34 -1.14 17.04
CA SER A 35 -36.46 -2.60 17.13
C SER A 35 -35.45 -3.34 16.23
N LYS A 36 -34.70 -2.62 15.39
CA LYS A 36 -33.71 -3.20 14.48
C LYS A 36 -32.29 -2.95 14.97
N ASN A 37 -31.45 -3.98 14.82
CA ASN A 37 -30.01 -3.85 15.00
C ASN A 37 -29.37 -3.41 13.69
N TYR A 38 -28.48 -2.42 13.77
CA TYR A 38 -27.79 -1.87 12.60
C TYR A 38 -26.30 -2.16 12.70
N SER A 39 -25.70 -2.48 11.57
CA SER A 39 -24.26 -2.67 11.42
C SER A 39 -23.78 -2.00 10.13
N VAL A 40 -22.52 -1.59 10.14
CA VAL A 40 -21.81 -1.12 8.96
C VAL A 40 -20.95 -2.27 8.46
N LYS A 41 -21.22 -2.73 7.23
CA LYS A 41 -20.39 -3.71 6.53
C LYS A 41 -19.53 -2.97 5.50
N ILE A 42 -18.23 -3.28 5.49
CA ILE A 42 -17.27 -2.71 4.53
C ILE A 42 -16.72 -3.86 3.71
N ASP A 43 -17.00 -3.84 2.41
CA ASP A 43 -16.56 -4.86 1.46
C ASP A 43 -15.51 -4.27 0.52
N VAL A 44 -14.47 -5.04 0.22
CA VAL A 44 -13.37 -4.61 -0.64
C VAL A 44 -13.28 -5.51 -1.86
N PHE A 45 -13.17 -4.87 -3.02
CA PHE A 45 -13.09 -5.51 -4.33
C PHE A 45 -11.89 -4.98 -5.10
N ASN A 46 -11.32 -5.82 -5.96
CA ASN A 46 -10.38 -5.36 -6.98
C ASN A 46 -11.16 -4.73 -8.14
N GLN A 47 -10.92 -3.46 -8.43
CA GLN A 47 -11.64 -2.73 -9.47
C GLN A 47 -11.34 -3.21 -10.90
N VAL A 48 -10.15 -3.78 -11.14
CA VAL A 48 -9.75 -4.26 -12.48
C VAL A 48 -10.34 -5.62 -12.77
N THR A 49 -10.20 -6.57 -11.83
CA THR A 49 -10.66 -7.95 -12.01
C THR A 49 -12.08 -8.19 -11.49
N LEU A 50 -12.67 -7.20 -10.81
CA LEU A 50 -13.95 -7.29 -10.09
C LEU A 50 -14.00 -8.44 -9.08
N THR A 51 -12.84 -8.86 -8.57
CA THR A 51 -12.77 -9.96 -7.61
C THR A 51 -12.94 -9.46 -6.18
N TYR A 52 -13.70 -10.21 -5.40
CA TYR A 52 -13.86 -9.95 -3.98
C TYR A 52 -12.56 -10.23 -3.21
N ARG A 53 -12.21 -9.36 -2.26
CA ARG A 53 -10.96 -9.49 -1.48
C ARG A 53 -11.22 -9.75 0.00
N ALA A 54 -12.11 -8.97 0.61
CA ALA A 54 -12.16 -8.85 2.05
C ALA A 54 -13.46 -8.20 2.55
N SER A 55 -13.79 -8.44 3.82
CA SER A 55 -14.94 -7.82 4.49
C SER A 55 -14.70 -7.56 5.97
N TRP A 56 -15.30 -6.47 6.46
CA TRP A 56 -15.35 -6.09 7.86
C TRP A 56 -16.79 -5.77 8.26
N ILE A 57 -17.15 -6.05 9.51
CA ILE A 57 -18.47 -5.72 10.06
C ILE A 57 -18.37 -5.00 11.41
N PHE A 58 -19.07 -3.89 11.55
CA PHE A 58 -19.08 -3.09 12.78
C PHE A 58 -20.51 -2.86 13.26
N SER A 59 -20.85 -3.39 14.45
CA SER A 59 -22.16 -3.19 15.05
C SER A 59 -22.33 -1.78 15.61
N ILE A 60 -23.49 -1.16 15.37
CA ILE A 60 -23.83 0.16 15.91
C ILE A 60 -24.48 -0.03 17.29
N GLN A 61 -23.73 0.26 18.36
CA GLN A 61 -24.19 0.04 19.73
C GLN A 61 -25.24 1.06 20.19
N PHE A 62 -24.99 2.35 19.93
CA PHE A 62 -25.86 3.44 20.38
C PHE A 62 -26.84 3.83 19.29
N ALA A 63 -27.75 2.91 18.96
CA ALA A 63 -28.67 3.08 17.86
C ALA A 63 -29.66 4.26 18.04
N PHE A 64 -29.88 4.73 19.28
CA PHE A 64 -30.76 5.85 19.62
C PHE A 64 -30.18 7.24 19.27
N LEU A 65 -28.86 7.35 19.07
CA LEU A 65 -28.25 8.65 18.75
C LEU A 65 -28.62 9.07 17.33
N SER A 66 -28.98 10.35 17.17
CA SER A 66 -29.28 10.94 15.86
C SER A 66 -28.08 10.89 14.91
N VAL A 67 -26.86 10.87 15.46
CA VAL A 67 -25.59 10.73 14.74
C VAL A 67 -24.69 9.76 15.48
N TYR A 68 -24.17 8.76 14.78
CA TYR A 68 -23.18 7.81 15.31
C TYR A 68 -21.89 7.92 14.47
N ARG A 69 -20.77 8.27 15.11
CA ARG A 69 -19.46 8.37 14.45
C ARG A 69 -18.64 7.11 14.71
N LEU A 70 -18.21 6.45 13.64
CA LEU A 70 -17.45 5.21 13.68
C LEU A 70 -16.07 5.41 13.02
N PRO A 71 -15.01 5.69 13.79
CA PRO A 71 -13.64 5.75 13.27
C PRO A 71 -13.06 4.33 13.18
N VAL A 72 -12.61 3.93 11.99
CA VAL A 72 -12.04 2.59 11.74
C VAL A 72 -10.73 2.71 10.99
N LEU A 73 -9.72 1.95 11.44
CA LEU A 73 -8.50 1.69 10.69
C LEU A 73 -8.59 0.30 10.06
N LEU A 74 -8.69 0.23 8.74
CA LEU A 74 -8.75 -1.03 8.00
C LEU A 74 -7.33 -1.50 7.65
N LYS A 75 -7.00 -2.73 8.01
CA LYS A 75 -5.74 -3.39 7.65
C LYS A 75 -6.01 -4.39 6.54
N MET A 76 -5.53 -4.10 5.33
CA MET A 76 -5.73 -4.97 4.17
C MET A 76 -4.94 -6.29 4.33
N PRO A 77 -5.57 -7.46 4.14
CA PRO A 77 -4.86 -8.73 4.18
C PRO A 77 -3.99 -8.91 2.92
N VAL A 78 -2.84 -9.57 3.06
CA VAL A 78 -1.93 -9.86 1.94
C VAL A 78 -2.46 -11.00 1.07
N SER A 79 -3.14 -11.98 1.68
CA SER A 79 -3.78 -13.11 1.00
C SER A 79 -5.28 -12.88 0.77
N ILE A 80 -5.81 -13.48 -0.29
CA ILE A 80 -7.25 -13.52 -0.57
C ILE A 80 -7.92 -14.41 0.48
N MET A 81 -9.06 -13.98 1.00
CA MET A 81 -9.86 -14.78 1.93
C MET A 81 -10.24 -16.12 1.31
N GLN A 82 -9.93 -17.22 2.00
CA GLN A 82 -10.26 -18.58 1.58
C GLN A 82 -11.63 -19.00 2.14
N SER A 83 -12.37 -19.77 1.35
CA SER A 83 -13.65 -20.36 1.74
C SER A 83 -13.48 -21.27 2.95
N ILE A 84 -14.25 -21.02 4.01
CA ILE A 84 -14.26 -21.88 5.21
C ILE A 84 -15.23 -23.02 4.93
N GLY A 85 -14.69 -24.15 4.50
CA GLY A 85 -15.48 -25.22 3.87
C GLY A 85 -16.49 -25.99 4.73
N LYS A 86 -16.70 -25.75 6.04
CA LYS A 86 -17.58 -26.64 6.84
C LYS A 86 -18.43 -26.05 7.98
N HIS A 87 -18.34 -24.76 8.33
CA HIS A 87 -19.23 -24.16 9.34
C HIS A 87 -19.74 -22.79 8.91
N CYS A 88 -20.68 -22.78 7.96
CA CYS A 88 -21.49 -21.60 7.66
C CYS A 88 -22.86 -21.74 8.31
N TRP A 89 -23.18 -20.86 9.25
CA TRP A 89 -24.54 -20.75 9.76
C TRP A 89 -24.99 -19.30 9.57
N PRO A 90 -25.96 -19.03 8.66
CA PRO A 90 -26.77 -19.95 7.86
C PRO A 90 -26.08 -20.50 6.59
N SER A 91 -26.63 -21.60 6.05
CA SER A 91 -26.12 -22.25 4.83
C SER A 91 -26.30 -21.36 3.60
N CYS A 92 -25.25 -21.25 2.78
CA CYS A 92 -25.24 -20.49 1.53
C CYS A 92 -25.69 -21.38 0.38
N ILE A 93 -26.75 -21.01 -0.33
CA ILE A 93 -27.29 -21.81 -1.45
C ILE A 93 -26.52 -21.50 -2.74
N HIS A 94 -26.50 -20.23 -3.15
CA HIS A 94 -25.83 -19.75 -4.36
C HIS A 94 -24.68 -18.80 -4.00
N GLY A 95 -23.64 -19.34 -3.37
CA GLY A 95 -22.52 -18.54 -2.92
C GLY A 95 -21.52 -19.29 -2.06
N GLN A 96 -20.49 -18.57 -1.63
CA GLN A 96 -19.40 -19.10 -0.82
C GLN A 96 -19.46 -18.54 0.59
N CYS A 97 -19.08 -19.36 1.58
CA CYS A 97 -19.03 -18.93 2.97
C CYS A 97 -17.67 -18.29 3.30
N LEU A 98 -17.71 -17.06 3.79
CA LEU A 98 -16.52 -16.30 4.19
C LEU A 98 -16.69 -15.78 5.62
N SER A 99 -15.59 -15.60 6.34
CA SER A 99 -15.58 -14.93 7.65
C SER A 99 -15.32 -13.42 7.52
N TYR A 100 -15.60 -12.65 8.57
CA TYR A 100 -15.16 -11.26 8.62
C TYR A 100 -13.71 -11.18 9.15
N ILE A 101 -12.92 -10.24 8.63
CA ILE A 101 -11.51 -10.09 9.03
C ILE A 101 -11.38 -9.65 10.49
N ASN A 102 -12.25 -8.76 10.94
CA ASN A 102 -12.23 -8.28 12.32
C ASN A 102 -12.91 -9.23 13.31
N ASN A 103 -13.66 -10.23 12.85
CA ASN A 103 -14.31 -11.21 13.72
C ASN A 103 -14.47 -12.55 13.00
N GLN A 104 -13.53 -13.45 13.26
CA GLN A 104 -13.51 -14.78 12.63
C GLN A 104 -14.67 -15.69 13.06
N ASN A 105 -15.34 -15.38 14.18
CA ASN A 105 -16.51 -16.12 14.65
C ASN A 105 -17.78 -15.76 13.88
N LEU A 106 -17.79 -14.62 13.18
CA LEU A 106 -18.90 -14.21 12.35
C LEU A 106 -18.62 -14.59 10.89
N THR A 107 -19.54 -15.34 10.31
CA THR A 107 -19.52 -15.75 8.90
C THR A 107 -20.65 -15.08 8.12
N TYR A 108 -20.49 -15.01 6.81
CA TYR A 108 -21.51 -14.54 5.88
C TYR A 108 -21.38 -15.24 4.53
N CYS A 109 -22.47 -15.23 3.77
CA CYS A 109 -22.49 -15.71 2.41
C CYS A 109 -22.10 -14.60 1.44
N HIS A 110 -21.06 -14.85 0.65
CA HIS A 110 -20.76 -14.09 -0.56
C HIS A 110 -21.51 -14.70 -1.73
N CYS A 111 -22.57 -14.02 -2.17
CA CYS A 111 -23.47 -14.55 -3.19
C CYS A 111 -22.88 -14.43 -4.59
N GLU A 112 -23.24 -15.39 -5.44
CA GLU A 112 -22.99 -15.33 -6.87
C GLU A 112 -23.81 -14.20 -7.53
N SER A 113 -23.37 -13.75 -8.70
CA SER A 113 -24.06 -12.69 -9.45
C SER A 113 -25.52 -13.06 -9.74
N GLY A 114 -26.45 -12.16 -9.43
CA GLY A 114 -27.90 -12.39 -9.56
C GLY A 114 -28.56 -13.04 -8.35
N TRP A 115 -27.81 -13.34 -7.29
CA TRP A 115 -28.34 -13.86 -6.02
C TRP A 115 -28.05 -12.91 -4.86
N SER A 116 -29.00 -12.79 -3.94
CA SER A 116 -28.92 -11.90 -2.79
C SER A 116 -29.60 -12.50 -1.55
N GLY A 117 -29.54 -11.77 -0.44
CA GLY A 117 -30.08 -12.22 0.85
C GLY A 117 -29.03 -12.90 1.72
N VAL A 118 -29.38 -13.19 2.97
CA VAL A 118 -28.43 -13.74 3.97
C VAL A 118 -27.90 -15.12 3.56
N GLN A 119 -28.71 -15.90 2.84
CA GLN A 119 -28.38 -17.25 2.38
C GLN A 119 -28.18 -17.34 0.86
N CYS A 120 -28.16 -16.19 0.16
CA CYS A 120 -28.13 -16.15 -1.30
C CYS A 120 -29.32 -16.89 -1.97
N HIS A 121 -30.52 -16.81 -1.37
CA HIS A 121 -31.73 -17.48 -1.87
C HIS A 121 -32.62 -16.56 -2.72
N ILE A 122 -32.39 -15.24 -2.67
CA ILE A 122 -33.24 -14.27 -3.35
C ILE A 122 -32.63 -13.97 -4.72
N LYS A 123 -33.28 -14.49 -5.76
CA LYS A 123 -32.93 -14.16 -7.14
C LYS A 123 -33.31 -12.72 -7.42
N HIS A 124 -32.41 -12.00 -8.08
CA HIS A 124 -32.67 -10.64 -8.52
C HIS A 124 -32.21 -10.37 -9.94
N THR A 125 -32.84 -9.39 -10.58
CA THR A 125 -32.42 -8.89 -11.88
C THR A 125 -31.37 -7.82 -11.69
N CYS A 126 -30.25 -7.99 -12.40
CA CYS A 126 -29.16 -7.04 -12.41
C CYS A 126 -29.30 -6.13 -13.63
N ASP A 127 -29.44 -4.84 -13.36
CA ASP A 127 -29.58 -3.78 -14.37
C ASP A 127 -28.25 -3.00 -14.50
N CYS A 128 -27.13 -3.67 -14.28
CA CYS A 128 -25.80 -3.08 -14.42
C CYS A 128 -25.31 -3.24 -15.86
N ALA A 129 -24.46 -2.32 -16.32
CA ALA A 129 -23.83 -2.42 -17.63
C ALA A 129 -23.02 -3.72 -17.78
N LEU A 130 -22.99 -4.25 -19.01
CA LEU A 130 -22.27 -5.48 -19.35
C LEU A 130 -20.79 -5.39 -18.94
N GLY A 131 -20.30 -6.44 -18.27
CA GLY A 131 -18.95 -6.50 -17.70
C GLY A 131 -18.80 -5.89 -16.30
N SER A 132 -19.88 -5.42 -15.68
CA SER A 132 -19.88 -4.92 -14.29
C SER A 132 -20.33 -6.01 -13.31
N LEU A 133 -19.93 -5.88 -12.05
CA LEU A 133 -20.36 -6.81 -10.99
C LEU A 133 -21.57 -6.25 -10.26
N CYS A 134 -22.60 -7.09 -10.12
CA CYS A 134 -23.84 -6.74 -9.43
C CYS A 134 -23.77 -7.25 -7.99
N ILE A 135 -23.79 -6.33 -7.02
CA ILE A 135 -23.77 -6.66 -5.58
C ILE A 135 -25.21 -6.81 -5.06
N SER A 136 -26.12 -5.98 -5.58
CA SER A 136 -27.56 -6.05 -5.32
C SER A 136 -28.35 -5.44 -6.47
N ASN A 137 -29.69 -5.54 -6.43
CA ASN A 137 -30.61 -5.00 -7.44
C ASN A 137 -30.36 -3.51 -7.78
N SER A 138 -29.76 -2.75 -6.86
CA SER A 138 -29.49 -1.31 -7.00
C SER A 138 -28.01 -0.96 -6.79
N ILE A 139 -27.11 -1.93 -6.64
CA ILE A 139 -25.69 -1.63 -6.39
C ILE A 139 -24.84 -2.35 -7.42
N CYS A 140 -24.23 -1.55 -8.29
CA CYS A 140 -23.30 -2.01 -9.31
C CYS A 140 -21.87 -1.58 -8.93
N LEU A 141 -20.93 -2.51 -9.03
CA LEU A 141 -19.51 -2.24 -8.98
C LEU A 141 -19.00 -2.07 -10.42
N CYS A 142 -18.53 -0.86 -10.73
CA CYS A 142 -18.10 -0.52 -12.08
C CYS A 142 -16.65 -0.94 -12.33
N PRO A 143 -16.35 -1.53 -13.51
CA PRO A 143 -14.98 -1.77 -13.92
C PRO A 143 -14.27 -0.43 -14.18
N THR A 144 -12.94 -0.47 -14.19
CA THR A 144 -12.11 0.69 -14.54
C THR A 144 -12.57 1.33 -15.85
N GLY A 145 -12.73 2.66 -15.87
CA GLY A 145 -13.19 3.39 -17.07
C GLY A 145 -14.70 3.59 -17.14
N ARG A 146 -15.48 3.02 -16.23
CA ARG A 146 -16.93 3.20 -16.16
C ARG A 146 -17.39 3.75 -14.81
N PHE A 147 -18.49 4.49 -14.81
CA PHE A 147 -19.05 5.09 -13.61
C PHE A 147 -20.57 5.28 -13.70
N GLY A 148 -21.14 5.83 -12.62
CA GLY A 148 -22.58 6.03 -12.46
C GLY A 148 -23.25 4.83 -11.79
N HIS A 149 -24.48 5.03 -11.31
CA HIS A 149 -25.22 4.06 -10.49
C HIS A 149 -25.35 2.66 -11.14
N ARG A 150 -25.43 2.61 -12.47
CA ARG A 150 -25.53 1.38 -13.28
C ARG A 150 -24.29 1.09 -14.13
N CYS A 151 -23.21 1.86 -13.99
CA CYS A 151 -21.98 1.70 -14.77
C CYS A 151 -22.14 1.87 -16.30
N HIS A 152 -23.18 2.53 -16.78
CA HIS A 152 -23.38 2.81 -18.22
C HIS A 152 -22.53 3.98 -18.73
N LEU A 153 -22.05 4.86 -17.83
CA LEU A 153 -21.27 6.02 -18.22
C LEU A 153 -19.80 5.63 -18.34
N THR A 154 -19.12 6.15 -19.36
CA THR A 154 -17.69 5.93 -19.61
C THR A 154 -16.89 7.20 -19.34
N GLN A 155 -15.73 7.05 -18.72
CA GLN A 155 -14.81 8.15 -18.44
C GLN A 155 -13.64 8.12 -19.42
N LEU A 156 -13.63 9.06 -20.36
CA LEU A 156 -12.66 9.15 -21.47
C LEU A 156 -11.32 9.82 -21.08
N SER A 157 -11.07 10.08 -19.79
CA SER A 157 -9.98 10.99 -19.39
C SER A 157 -8.59 10.52 -19.79
N CYS A 158 -8.35 9.21 -19.81
CA CYS A 158 -7.05 8.63 -20.17
C CYS A 158 -6.71 8.77 -21.66
N GLU A 159 -7.69 9.03 -22.54
CA GLU A 159 -7.42 9.23 -23.98
C GLU A 159 -6.84 10.62 -24.24
N SER A 160 -7.25 11.62 -23.47
CA SER A 160 -6.77 13.00 -23.62
C SER A 160 -5.33 13.21 -23.13
N GLN A 161 -4.91 12.44 -22.11
CA GLN A 161 -3.58 12.51 -21.53
C GLN A 161 -3.08 11.09 -21.20
N PRO A 162 -2.67 10.31 -22.21
CA PRO A 162 -2.21 8.95 -21.99
C PRO A 162 -0.88 8.95 -21.24
N CYS A 163 -0.72 7.95 -20.38
CA CYS A 163 0.56 7.65 -19.75
C CYS A 163 1.51 7.07 -20.79
N LEU A 164 2.73 7.58 -20.83
CA LEU A 164 3.80 7.15 -21.73
C LEU A 164 4.59 6.00 -21.09
N ASN A 165 5.47 5.36 -21.87
CA ASN A 165 6.43 4.36 -21.41
C ASN A 165 5.81 3.21 -20.59
N ASP A 166 4.71 2.64 -21.11
CA ASP A 166 3.91 1.60 -20.44
C ASP A 166 3.38 1.98 -19.05
N GLY A 167 3.22 3.28 -18.77
CA GLY A 167 2.54 3.73 -17.56
C GLY A 167 1.06 3.32 -17.56
N GLN A 168 0.56 2.90 -16.39
CA GLN A 168 -0.85 2.55 -16.23
C GLN A 168 -1.66 3.81 -15.89
N CYS A 169 -2.62 4.16 -16.73
CA CYS A 169 -3.55 5.26 -16.45
C CYS A 169 -4.61 4.80 -15.46
N ILE A 170 -4.78 5.59 -14.40
CA ILE A 170 -5.82 5.43 -13.40
C ILE A 170 -6.70 6.68 -13.39
N LEU A 171 -8.00 6.46 -13.32
CA LEU A 171 -8.95 7.54 -13.21
C LEU A 171 -9.08 7.95 -11.74
N GLU A 172 -9.28 9.24 -11.48
CA GLU A 172 -9.61 9.68 -10.13
C GLU A 172 -11.11 9.52 -9.87
N ASP A 173 -11.45 9.13 -8.63
CA ASP A 173 -12.83 9.04 -8.16
C ASP A 173 -13.50 10.43 -8.28
N ILE A 174 -14.44 10.53 -9.21
CA ILE A 174 -15.12 11.80 -9.55
C ILE A 174 -15.86 12.38 -8.33
N ARG A 175 -16.24 11.55 -7.35
CA ARG A 175 -17.08 11.96 -6.20
C ARG A 175 -16.31 12.68 -5.10
N TYR A 176 -15.00 12.45 -4.98
CA TYR A 176 -14.13 13.11 -3.99
C TYR A 176 -13.24 14.18 -4.63
N ARG A 177 -13.64 14.70 -5.80
CA ARG A 177 -12.88 15.66 -6.58
C ARG A 177 -12.67 16.97 -5.83
N HIS A 178 -11.42 17.43 -5.77
CA HIS A 178 -11.11 18.85 -5.59
C HIS A 178 -11.20 19.56 -6.96
N PRO A 179 -11.82 20.74 -7.07
CA PRO A 179 -12.12 21.40 -8.35
C PRO A 179 -10.92 21.68 -9.26
N ASN A 180 -9.69 21.63 -8.75
CA ASN A 180 -8.45 21.98 -9.47
C ASN A 180 -7.53 20.79 -9.81
N HIS A 181 -7.97 19.53 -9.66
CA HIS A 181 -7.13 18.36 -9.96
C HIS A 181 -7.43 17.69 -11.30
N ASN A 182 -6.39 17.19 -11.97
CA ASN A 182 -6.49 16.44 -13.22
C ASN A 182 -7.32 15.17 -13.03
N ARG A 183 -8.15 14.87 -14.04
CA ARG A 183 -9.16 13.78 -14.01
C ARG A 183 -8.56 12.35 -14.11
N SER A 184 -7.25 12.24 -14.23
CA SER A 184 -6.50 11.00 -14.40
C SER A 184 -5.07 11.16 -13.87
N MET A 185 -4.52 10.08 -13.33
CA MET A 185 -3.15 9.96 -12.83
C MET A 185 -2.45 8.79 -13.53
N CYS A 186 -1.12 8.84 -13.62
CA CYS A 186 -0.32 7.74 -14.17
C CYS A 186 0.45 7.01 -13.07
N ILE A 187 0.37 5.69 -13.07
CA ILE A 187 1.27 4.81 -12.33
C ILE A 187 2.40 4.42 -13.27
N CYS A 188 3.61 4.90 -12.99
CA CYS A 188 4.75 4.67 -13.87
C CYS A 188 5.38 3.29 -13.65
N ARG A 189 5.83 2.69 -14.75
CA ARG A 189 6.68 1.50 -14.71
C ARG A 189 8.02 1.85 -14.04
N GLN A 190 8.64 0.86 -13.42
CA GLN A 190 9.96 1.03 -12.79
C GLN A 190 10.95 1.65 -13.77
N GLY A 191 11.62 2.74 -13.35
CA GLY A 191 12.57 3.48 -14.17
C GLY A 191 11.96 4.61 -15.01
N TYR A 192 10.68 4.94 -14.82
CA TYR A 192 10.04 6.11 -15.42
C TYR A 192 9.35 6.98 -14.35
N ALA A 193 9.31 8.28 -14.60
CA ALA A 193 8.76 9.28 -13.69
C ALA A 193 8.12 10.44 -14.48
N GLY A 194 7.44 11.34 -13.77
CA GLY A 194 6.66 12.44 -14.34
C GLY A 194 5.15 12.19 -14.25
N ASN A 195 4.36 13.21 -14.54
CA ASN A 195 2.90 13.15 -14.42
C ASN A 195 2.28 12.18 -15.44
N ARG A 196 2.97 11.95 -16.55
CA ARG A 196 2.62 11.03 -17.63
C ARG A 196 3.67 9.95 -17.83
N CYS A 197 4.57 9.73 -16.88
CA CYS A 197 5.69 8.80 -17.01
C CYS A 197 6.60 9.12 -18.21
N GLU A 198 6.69 10.41 -18.56
CA GLU A 198 7.38 10.93 -19.73
C GLU A 198 8.90 10.94 -19.59
N TYR A 199 9.41 10.98 -18.35
CA TYR A 199 10.83 11.03 -18.08
C TYR A 199 11.35 9.63 -17.76
N ARG A 200 12.46 9.24 -18.39
CA ARG A 200 13.25 8.12 -17.89
C ARG A 200 13.81 8.54 -16.55
N GLN A 201 13.43 7.84 -15.49
CA GLN A 201 13.94 8.10 -14.16
C GLN A 201 15.40 7.69 -14.12
N ASN A 202 16.24 8.67 -13.85
CA ASN A 202 17.64 8.47 -13.52
C ASN A 202 17.74 7.45 -12.37
N GLN A 203 18.41 6.32 -12.63
CA GLN A 203 18.62 5.24 -11.67
C GLN A 203 20.09 5.07 -11.36
N THR A 204 20.43 5.11 -10.09
CA THR A 204 21.77 4.75 -9.63
C THR A 204 21.88 3.22 -9.61
N GLU A 205 22.89 2.69 -10.28
CA GLU A 205 23.27 1.28 -10.25
C GLU A 205 24.36 1.13 -9.18
N ILE A 206 24.13 0.27 -8.19
CA ILE A 206 25.14 -0.04 -7.18
C ILE A 206 25.48 -1.52 -7.28
N ASP A 207 26.72 -1.79 -7.66
CA ASP A 207 27.31 -3.11 -7.79
C ASP A 207 28.04 -3.47 -6.50
N PHE A 208 27.61 -4.56 -5.86
CA PHE A 208 28.23 -5.08 -4.65
C PHE A 208 29.05 -6.33 -4.97
N SER A 209 30.33 -6.34 -4.62
CA SER A 209 31.20 -7.53 -4.74
C SER A 209 31.51 -8.14 -3.38
N PHE A 210 31.44 -9.47 -3.32
CA PHE A 210 31.63 -10.29 -2.12
C PHE A 210 32.79 -11.28 -2.25
N ASP A 211 33.63 -11.17 -3.29
CA ASP A 211 34.56 -12.22 -3.75
C ASP A 211 35.51 -12.77 -2.65
N ASP A 212 35.75 -12.03 -1.56
CA ASP A 212 36.65 -12.43 -0.47
C ASP A 212 35.94 -12.76 0.87
N LEU A 213 34.62 -12.98 0.87
CA LEU A 213 33.88 -13.36 2.09
C LEU A 213 33.83 -14.88 2.28
N GLU A 214 34.18 -15.34 3.48
CA GLU A 214 34.08 -16.76 3.86
C GLU A 214 32.64 -17.29 3.83
N THR A 215 31.66 -16.41 4.04
CA THR A 215 30.23 -16.74 3.98
C THR A 215 29.46 -15.66 3.21
N ILE A 216 28.71 -16.08 2.19
CA ILE A 216 27.85 -15.17 1.42
C ILE A 216 26.60 -14.83 2.25
N PRO A 217 26.29 -13.54 2.46
CA PRO A 217 25.15 -13.15 3.27
C PRO A 217 23.83 -13.46 2.57
N SER A 218 22.80 -13.88 3.32
CA SER A 218 21.49 -14.26 2.75
C SER A 218 20.68 -13.06 2.26
N PHE A 219 20.91 -11.90 2.87
CA PHE A 219 20.31 -10.63 2.49
C PHE A 219 21.25 -9.47 2.81
N LEU A 220 21.10 -8.40 2.05
CA LEU A 220 21.80 -7.13 2.17
C LEU A 220 20.76 -6.02 2.39
N LEU A 221 20.99 -5.20 3.41
CA LEU A 221 20.23 -3.97 3.62
C LEU A 221 21.05 -2.80 3.09
N ILE A 222 20.43 -1.91 2.31
CA ILE A 222 21.06 -0.70 1.79
C ILE A 222 20.33 0.49 2.37
N HIS A 223 21.04 1.33 3.12
CA HIS A 223 20.52 2.57 3.70
C HIS A 223 20.98 3.77 2.89
N LEU A 224 20.03 4.44 2.25
CA LEU A 224 20.22 5.65 1.47
C LEU A 224 19.78 6.84 2.33
N ILE A 225 20.66 7.83 2.49
CA ILE A 225 20.44 8.99 3.34
C ILE A 225 20.52 10.25 2.50
N LEU A 226 19.42 11.00 2.45
CA LEU A 226 19.34 12.32 1.86
C LEU A 226 19.42 13.38 2.96
N VAL A 227 20.37 14.31 2.82
CA VAL A 227 20.52 15.47 3.68
C VAL A 227 20.03 16.68 2.89
N GLU A 228 19.07 17.41 3.43
CA GLU A 228 18.55 18.65 2.82
C GLU A 228 18.87 19.80 3.78
N GLU A 229 19.12 21.00 3.25
CA GLU A 229 19.33 22.18 4.09
C GLU A 229 18.09 22.45 4.96
N ASN A 230 18.29 22.65 6.27
CA ASN A 230 17.25 22.96 7.26
C ASN A 230 16.16 21.89 7.47
N ALA A 231 16.35 20.67 6.98
CA ALA A 231 15.45 19.55 7.23
C ALA A 231 16.17 18.39 7.94
N GLN A 232 15.41 17.52 8.61
CA GLN A 232 15.97 16.29 9.16
C GLN A 232 16.38 15.34 8.03
N PRO A 233 17.49 14.59 8.18
CA PRO A 233 17.92 13.63 7.17
C PRO A 233 16.84 12.59 6.89
N LYS A 234 16.49 12.40 5.62
CA LYS A 234 15.54 11.38 5.18
C LYS A 234 16.30 10.09 4.92
N ARG A 235 15.95 9.02 5.62
CA ARG A 235 16.54 7.68 5.44
C ARG A 235 15.56 6.74 4.74
N THR A 236 16.02 6.11 3.67
CA THR A 236 15.31 5.04 2.96
C THR A 236 16.14 3.76 3.00
N SER A 237 15.53 2.65 3.39
CA SER A 237 16.20 1.35 3.47
C SER A 237 15.65 0.42 2.39
N LEU A 238 16.53 -0.11 1.55
CA LEU A 238 16.23 -1.14 0.56
C LEU A 238 16.75 -2.48 1.06
N MET A 239 16.06 -3.58 0.71
CA MET A 239 16.49 -4.93 1.03
C MET A 239 16.71 -5.71 -0.27
N LYS A 240 17.84 -6.40 -0.37
CA LYS A 240 18.16 -7.30 -1.47
C LYS A 240 18.45 -8.69 -0.91
N LYS A 241 17.72 -9.70 -1.38
CA LYS A 241 18.06 -11.10 -1.12
C LYS A 241 19.19 -11.52 -2.07
N ILE A 242 20.17 -12.25 -1.57
CA ILE A 242 21.32 -12.74 -2.33
C ILE A 242 21.20 -14.27 -2.40
N GLN A 243 21.52 -14.83 -3.57
CA GLN A 243 21.58 -16.29 -3.73
C GLN A 243 22.95 -16.81 -3.31
N PHE A 244 23.02 -18.06 -2.86
CA PHE A 244 24.24 -18.64 -2.28
C PHE A 244 25.38 -18.86 -3.29
N ASP A 245 25.11 -18.74 -4.59
CA ASP A 245 26.02 -18.92 -5.72
C ASP A 245 26.49 -17.58 -6.35
N GLU A 246 25.97 -16.44 -5.89
CA GLU A 246 26.31 -15.12 -6.42
C GLU A 246 27.51 -14.51 -5.68
N SER A 247 28.61 -14.24 -6.39
CA SER A 247 29.78 -13.51 -5.84
C SER A 247 29.65 -11.98 -5.94
N SER A 248 28.65 -11.50 -6.68
CA SER A 248 28.29 -10.10 -6.76
C SER A 248 26.79 -9.93 -6.95
N THR A 249 26.24 -8.80 -6.51
CA THR A 249 24.83 -8.48 -6.72
C THR A 249 24.66 -7.01 -7.04
N LYS A 250 23.62 -6.69 -7.82
CA LYS A 250 23.34 -5.32 -8.27
C LYS A 250 22.00 -4.85 -7.76
N ILE A 251 21.90 -3.56 -7.47
CA ILE A 251 20.63 -2.87 -7.20
C ILE A 251 20.49 -1.64 -8.08
N LEU A 252 19.27 -1.43 -8.56
CA LEU A 252 18.87 -0.23 -9.27
C LEU A 252 17.92 0.55 -8.37
N THR A 253 18.28 1.80 -8.05
CA THR A 253 17.47 2.68 -7.21
C THR A 253 17.29 4.04 -7.86
N SER A 254 16.11 4.62 -7.71
CA SER A 254 15.82 6.01 -8.10
C SER A 254 15.69 6.94 -6.90
N VAL A 255 16.01 6.44 -5.71
CA VAL A 255 16.10 7.26 -4.50
C VAL A 255 17.33 8.15 -4.62
N ILE A 256 17.12 9.45 -4.40
CA ILE A 256 18.21 10.45 -4.37
C ILE A 256 18.83 10.42 -2.98
N PHE A 257 20.17 10.44 -2.90
CA PHE A 257 20.88 10.40 -1.62
C PHE A 257 22.23 11.12 -1.70
N HIS A 258 22.77 11.51 -0.54
CA HIS A 258 24.15 12.01 -0.42
C HIS A 258 25.08 10.93 0.11
N MET A 259 24.55 10.04 0.94
CA MET A 259 25.31 8.97 1.59
C MET A 259 24.58 7.64 1.44
N ALA A 260 25.34 6.57 1.23
CA ALA A 260 24.81 5.21 1.21
C ALA A 260 25.66 4.27 2.06
N PHE A 261 24.99 3.37 2.78
CA PHE A 261 25.61 2.32 3.59
C PHE A 261 25.00 0.97 3.24
N ALA A 262 25.84 -0.07 3.25
CA ALA A 262 25.43 -1.45 3.19
C ALA A 262 25.47 -2.03 4.61
N GLN A 263 24.44 -2.78 5.01
CA GLN A 263 24.38 -3.51 6.26
C GLN A 263 24.25 -5.01 5.96
N ILE A 264 25.18 -5.78 6.51
CA ILE A 264 25.18 -7.24 6.53
C ILE A 264 25.16 -7.68 7.99
N LEU A 265 24.09 -8.37 8.40
CA LEU A 265 23.85 -8.70 9.81
C LEU A 265 23.91 -7.42 10.69
N ASN A 266 24.96 -7.26 11.50
CA ASN A 266 25.19 -6.10 12.36
C ASN A 266 26.38 -5.21 11.90
N ASN A 267 27.01 -5.56 10.78
CA ASN A 267 28.16 -4.84 10.24
C ASN A 267 27.71 -3.84 9.17
N TYR A 268 28.29 -2.64 9.21
CA TYR A 268 28.02 -1.57 8.25
C TYR A 268 29.24 -1.33 7.38
N TYR A 269 29.00 -1.04 6.11
CA TYR A 269 30.02 -0.77 5.10
C TYR A 269 29.63 0.53 4.39
N LEU A 270 30.56 1.47 4.31
CA LEU A 270 30.32 2.71 3.59
C LEU A 270 30.37 2.42 2.08
N ILE A 271 29.33 2.82 1.37
CA ILE A 271 29.26 2.70 -0.09
C ILE A 271 29.83 3.97 -0.71
N ILE A 272 29.27 5.13 -0.33
CA ILE A 272 29.66 6.43 -0.88
C ILE A 272 29.20 7.57 0.02
N VAL A 273 29.93 8.69 0.00
CA VAL A 273 29.53 9.99 0.53
C VAL A 273 29.89 11.06 -0.51
N ARG A 274 28.95 11.94 -0.82
CA ARG A 274 29.17 13.11 -1.70
C ARG A 274 28.56 14.37 -1.08
N GLU A 275 29.15 15.50 -1.40
CA GLU A 275 28.59 16.81 -1.06
C GLU A 275 27.33 17.11 -1.88
N ASN A 276 27.33 16.73 -3.16
CA ASN A 276 26.17 16.86 -4.05
C ASN A 276 25.29 15.61 -4.00
N ALA A 277 23.98 15.81 -4.11
CA ALA A 277 23.02 14.73 -4.18
C ALA A 277 23.25 13.84 -5.42
N ILE A 278 23.34 12.53 -5.21
CA ILE A 278 23.47 11.54 -6.27
C ILE A 278 22.07 11.26 -6.82
N ILE A 279 21.87 11.66 -8.07
CA ILE A 279 20.61 11.46 -8.82
C ILE A 279 20.74 10.28 -9.80
N PHE A 280 21.95 10.08 -10.35
CA PHE A 280 22.30 9.00 -11.28
C PHE A 280 23.81 8.77 -11.21
N GLU A 281 24.24 7.55 -10.89
CA GLU A 281 25.65 7.15 -10.96
C GLU A 281 25.76 5.63 -11.06
N GLN A 282 26.85 5.11 -11.62
CA GLN A 282 27.22 3.71 -11.48
C GLN A 282 28.29 3.61 -10.39
N ILE A 283 27.98 2.91 -9.32
CA ILE A 283 28.81 2.83 -8.11
C ILE A 283 29.18 1.37 -7.89
N SER A 284 30.46 1.12 -7.62
CA SER A 284 30.92 -0.21 -7.22
C SER A 284 31.37 -0.18 -5.75
N ALA A 285 30.84 -1.10 -4.94
CA ALA A 285 31.10 -1.21 -3.52
C ALA A 285 31.63 -2.60 -3.17
N LYS A 286 32.80 -2.65 -2.55
CA LYS A 286 33.41 -3.89 -2.06
C LYS A 286 33.01 -4.13 -0.62
N LEU A 287 32.26 -5.20 -0.35
CA LEU A 287 31.76 -5.52 0.98
C LEU A 287 32.66 -6.55 1.67
N ILE A 288 33.93 -6.19 1.84
CA ILE A 288 34.93 -7.07 2.49
C ILE A 288 35.24 -6.60 3.92
N PRO A 289 35.64 -7.50 4.84
CA PRO A 289 35.92 -7.17 6.24
C PRO A 289 36.81 -5.92 6.49
N PRO A 290 37.89 -5.64 5.73
CA PRO A 290 38.71 -4.44 5.98
C PRO A 290 38.02 -3.11 5.65
N TYR A 291 36.97 -3.12 4.82
CA TYR A 291 36.17 -1.91 4.53
C TYR A 291 34.95 -1.76 5.45
N ARG A 292 34.87 -2.55 6.53
CA ARG A 292 33.83 -2.43 7.54
C ARG A 292 34.00 -1.11 8.31
N CYS A 293 32.93 -0.35 8.42
CA CYS A 293 32.85 0.78 9.33
C CYS A 293 32.86 0.28 10.77
N GLN A 294 33.92 0.61 11.52
CA GLN A 294 34.01 0.29 12.94
C GLN A 294 32.98 1.10 13.74
N SER A 295 32.45 0.49 14.80
CA SER A 295 31.48 1.19 15.64
C SER A 295 32.20 2.15 16.61
N ILE A 296 31.47 3.15 17.11
CA ILE A 296 32.01 4.08 18.12
C ILE A 296 32.49 3.35 19.38
N LEU A 297 31.87 2.22 19.72
CA LEU A 297 32.22 1.40 20.88
C LEU A 297 33.51 0.60 20.66
N GLU A 298 33.87 0.35 19.40
CA GLU A 298 35.11 -0.34 19.02
C GLU A 298 36.28 0.63 18.90
N LEU A 299 36.01 1.87 18.48
CA LEU A 299 37.01 2.91 18.26
C LEU A 299 37.44 3.64 19.54
N PHE A 300 36.56 3.68 20.55
CA PHE A 300 36.78 4.47 21.76
C PHE A 300 36.49 3.66 23.02
N ASP A 301 37.30 3.92 24.05
CA ASP A 301 37.16 3.28 25.36
C ASP A 301 35.76 3.44 25.97
N GLU A 302 35.38 2.53 26.88
CA GLU A 302 34.11 2.57 27.60
C GLU A 302 33.88 3.91 28.33
N ILE A 303 34.95 4.52 28.82
CA ILE A 303 34.93 5.82 29.51
C ILE A 303 34.41 6.91 28.56
N PHE A 304 34.84 6.90 27.30
CA PHE A 304 34.41 7.86 26.29
C PHE A 304 32.98 7.57 25.83
N SER A 305 32.67 6.29 25.61
CA SER A 305 31.35 5.83 25.16
C SER A 305 30.22 6.21 26.13
N ASN A 306 30.52 6.22 27.43
CA ASN A 306 29.60 6.61 28.51
C ASN A 306 29.44 8.13 28.69
N GLN A 307 30.19 8.97 27.98
CA GLN A 307 30.01 10.42 28.05
C GLN A 307 28.73 10.90 27.34
N HIS A 308 28.22 12.04 27.78
CA HIS A 308 27.08 12.71 27.13
C HIS A 308 27.36 12.98 25.64
N LEU A 309 26.36 12.77 24.78
CA LEU A 309 26.47 12.83 23.32
C LEU A 309 27.19 14.09 22.80
N LEU A 310 26.89 15.26 23.38
CA LEU A 310 27.51 16.54 23.00
C LEU A 310 29.03 16.61 23.25
N LYS A 311 29.54 15.87 24.23
CA LYS A 311 30.99 15.75 24.45
C LYS A 311 31.60 14.81 23.43
N ARG A 312 30.95 13.68 23.15
CA ARG A 312 31.44 12.67 22.20
C ARG A 312 31.54 13.21 20.77
N ILE A 313 30.54 13.96 20.30
CA ILE A 313 30.51 14.53 18.94
C ILE A 313 31.78 15.33 18.61
N LYS A 314 32.38 16.01 19.60
CA LYS A 314 33.60 16.79 19.38
C LYS A 314 34.78 15.94 18.94
N TYR A 315 34.82 14.64 19.25
CA TYR A 315 35.94 13.74 18.94
C TYR A 315 35.65 12.81 17.76
N TYR A 316 34.46 12.90 17.14
CA TYR A 316 34.08 12.05 16.01
C TYR A 316 34.87 12.33 14.73
N HIS A 317 35.63 13.42 14.67
CA HIS A 317 36.55 13.71 13.57
C HIS A 317 37.88 12.94 13.67
N ILE A 318 38.25 12.46 14.86
CA ILE A 318 39.55 11.81 15.12
C ILE A 318 39.71 10.48 14.35
N PRO A 319 38.69 9.61 14.24
CA PRO A 319 38.81 8.38 13.45
C PRO A 319 38.93 8.62 11.94
N CYS A 320 38.76 9.87 11.48
CA CYS A 320 38.82 10.25 10.07
C CYS A 320 40.11 11.00 9.69
N GLN A 321 41.08 11.15 10.60
CA GLN A 321 42.43 11.67 10.33
C GLN A 321 43.36 10.56 9.83
#